data_AF-A0A9Q8P2R4-F1
#
_entry.id   AF-A0A9Q8P2R4-F1
#
_cell.length_a   1.000
_cell.length_b   1.000
_cell.length_c   1.000
_cell.angle_alpha   90.00
_cell.angle_beta   90.00
_cell.angle_gamma   90.00
#
_symmetry.space_group_name_H-M   'P 1'
#
loop_
_entity.id
_entity.type
_entity.pdbx_description
1 polymer ?
#
loop_
_entity_poly.entity_id
_entity_poly.type
_entity_poly.pdbx_seq_one_letter_code
_entity_poly.pdbx_strand_id
1 'polypeptide(L)'
;MTSGSRLFPDAVMNGVVLSLAALKRIDLLPAAMMAVHGSLSPTVHKAIGITLRAADPQALRTMIPTALSKISKISERFVVLQQLFDGDIRKHEGSAAEAAMEVVRGILSDCSAPIVDDGYALTDVAVCLNDQAFVNDRILKLLGQRRRQTDFLLAFLSSWSTRGSAGTDLEMMATFDSVFDLLIPSFNLDVRDTQPVKRQRVDIAQPPKQSVSPSKTAADLYWVMVYLVNHEKSHQLQELCRALSSEVLLQRPEVLRSILIPYLRHAQGLAAGCLENGQQTCVLQIYFSILDAYLRMYVQKQPSTVENWSRNRVACSCSDCFKLNLFLISSMHQTERFSVSKPRRHHLHIVLDNARINCTHETERHTRPETLVVTKRDRRKGVYDAWLARCLEAHNEIKQFDQELLERILGERYEVVKDMHPIITDDANAPSFLQRPVLRERRNGPIALAPAASSRAGTKRKVEVIDLCDSE
;
A
#
# COMPACT_ATOMS: atom_id res chain seq x y z
N MET A 1 48.11 -16.09 15.79
CA MET A 1 47.16 -16.51 16.85
C MET A 1 45.95 -15.60 16.80
N THR A 2 44.94 -16.02 16.04
CA THR A 2 43.66 -15.33 15.87
C THR A 2 42.75 -15.67 17.05
N SER A 3 42.39 -14.66 17.85
CA SER A 3 41.47 -14.77 18.98
C SER A 3 40.12 -15.32 18.53
N GLY A 4 39.84 -16.57 18.91
CA GLY A 4 38.55 -17.21 18.72
C GLY A 4 37.59 -16.73 19.79
N SER A 5 36.70 -15.82 19.42
CA SER A 5 35.57 -15.34 20.20
C SER A 5 34.64 -16.51 20.59
N ARG A 6 34.79 -17.04 21.81
CA ARG A 6 33.78 -17.91 22.42
C ARG A 6 32.71 -17.02 23.02
N LEU A 7 31.58 -16.95 22.33
CA LEU A 7 30.42 -16.12 22.64
C LEU A 7 29.39 -16.95 23.40
N PHE A 8 28.78 -16.40 24.45
CA PHE A 8 27.78 -17.11 25.25
C PHE A 8 26.42 -17.14 24.54
N PRO A 9 25.77 -18.31 24.41
CA PRO A 9 24.36 -18.39 24.00
C PRO A 9 23.43 -17.69 24.99
N ASP A 10 22.30 -17.17 24.52
CA ASP A 10 21.29 -16.47 25.34
C ASP A 10 20.82 -17.29 26.56
N ALA A 11 20.68 -18.62 26.40
CA ALA A 11 20.34 -19.54 27.49
C ALA A 11 21.37 -19.54 28.64
N VAL A 12 22.66 -19.31 28.31
CA VAL A 12 23.72 -19.24 29.31
C VAL A 12 23.69 -17.90 30.05
N MET A 13 23.27 -16.82 29.37
CA MET A 13 23.20 -15.49 29.98
C MET A 13 22.23 -15.41 31.14
N ASN A 14 21.08 -16.08 31.07
CA ASN A 14 20.17 -16.13 32.21
C ASN A 14 20.86 -16.74 33.46
N GLY A 15 21.60 -17.84 33.27
CA GLY A 15 22.38 -18.46 34.35
C GLY A 15 23.50 -17.56 34.87
N VAL A 16 24.17 -16.83 33.99
CA VAL A 16 25.20 -15.84 34.36
C VAL A 16 24.60 -14.72 35.22
N VAL A 17 23.46 -14.15 34.81
CA VAL A 17 22.77 -13.08 35.56
C VAL A 17 22.39 -13.55 36.95
N LEU A 18 21.76 -14.73 37.07
CA LEU A 18 21.41 -15.32 38.36
C LEU A 18 22.63 -15.60 39.24
N SER A 19 23.73 -16.06 38.64
CA SER A 19 24.99 -16.31 39.35
C SER A 19 25.64 -15.02 39.85
N LEU A 20 25.67 -13.96 39.03
CA LEU A 20 26.18 -12.65 39.44
C LEU A 20 25.34 -12.03 40.56
N ALA A 21 24.01 -12.18 40.49
CA ALA A 21 23.10 -11.77 41.55
C ALA A 21 23.39 -12.50 42.86
N ALA A 22 23.49 -13.83 42.82
CA ALA A 22 23.79 -14.67 43.99
C ALA A 22 25.15 -14.32 44.63
N LEU A 23 26.14 -13.97 43.80
CA LEU A 23 27.48 -13.56 44.24
C LEU A 23 27.57 -12.09 44.66
N LYS A 24 26.49 -11.31 44.55
CA LYS A 24 26.47 -9.85 44.75
C LYS A 24 27.52 -9.11 43.90
N ARG A 25 27.83 -9.62 42.70
CA ARG A 25 28.81 -9.08 41.75
C ARG A 25 28.13 -8.43 40.55
N ILE A 26 27.16 -7.56 40.82
CA ILE A 26 26.37 -6.87 39.79
C ILE A 26 27.24 -5.90 38.98
N ASP A 27 28.37 -5.45 39.55
CA ASP A 27 29.41 -4.67 38.88
C ASP A 27 29.96 -5.33 37.60
N LEU A 28 29.90 -6.66 37.49
CA LEU A 28 30.39 -7.41 36.33
C LEU A 28 29.34 -7.61 35.23
N LEU A 29 28.09 -7.27 35.50
CA LEU A 29 26.99 -7.46 34.55
C LEU A 29 27.18 -6.66 33.24
N PRO A 30 27.74 -5.43 33.21
CA PRO A 30 28.01 -4.74 31.96
C PRO A 30 29.00 -5.52 31.09
N ALA A 31 30.08 -6.02 31.67
CA ALA A 31 31.05 -6.82 30.94
C ALA A 31 30.42 -8.10 30.37
N ALA A 32 29.53 -8.75 31.14
CA ALA A 32 28.77 -9.90 30.68
C ALA A 32 27.82 -9.56 29.52
N MET A 33 27.04 -8.49 29.64
CA MET A 33 26.17 -8.00 28.56
C MET A 33 26.97 -7.58 27.31
N MET A 34 28.16 -7.01 27.52
CA MET A 34 29.04 -6.58 26.44
C MET A 34 29.65 -7.76 25.66
N ALA A 35 29.77 -8.93 26.29
CA ALA A 35 30.31 -10.15 25.70
C ALA A 35 29.29 -10.96 24.88
N VAL A 36 28.01 -10.60 24.91
CA VAL A 36 26.96 -11.28 24.14
C VAL A 36 26.91 -10.75 22.71
N HIS A 37 26.79 -11.67 21.76
CA HIS A 37 26.58 -11.33 20.35
C HIS A 37 25.09 -11.41 20.01
N GLY A 38 24.53 -10.32 19.50
CA GLY A 38 23.11 -10.21 19.16
C GLY A 38 22.25 -9.60 20.26
N SER A 39 20.95 -9.50 20.01
CA SER A 39 19.96 -9.00 20.97
C SER A 39 19.67 -10.07 22.03
N LEU A 40 19.75 -9.69 23.30
CA LEU A 40 19.31 -10.54 24.43
C LEU A 40 17.81 -10.83 24.33
N SER A 41 17.39 -12.02 24.78
CA SER A 41 15.96 -12.34 24.81
C SER A 41 15.20 -11.56 25.89
N PRO A 42 13.87 -11.39 25.74
CA PRO A 42 13.03 -10.76 26.75
C PRO A 42 13.13 -11.42 28.14
N THR A 43 13.34 -12.74 28.19
CA THR A 43 13.52 -13.49 29.43
C THR A 43 14.78 -13.06 30.16
N VAL A 44 15.90 -12.89 29.43
CA VAL A 44 17.16 -12.43 30.01
C VAL A 44 17.07 -10.98 30.45
N HIS A 45 16.42 -10.10 29.68
CA HIS A 45 16.15 -8.72 30.13
C HIS A 45 15.35 -8.72 31.43
N LYS A 46 14.28 -9.51 31.54
CA LYS A 46 13.48 -9.56 32.77
C LYS A 46 14.30 -10.03 33.98
N ALA A 47 15.16 -11.04 33.82
CA ALA A 47 16.05 -11.52 34.88
C ALA A 47 17.08 -10.45 35.31
N ILE A 48 17.63 -9.71 34.33
CA ILE A 48 18.51 -8.56 34.60
C ILE A 48 17.75 -7.48 35.36
N GLY A 49 16.53 -7.17 34.95
CA GLY A 49 15.66 -6.19 35.59
C GLY A 49 15.39 -6.51 37.07
N ILE A 50 15.04 -7.76 37.38
CA ILE A 50 14.83 -8.22 38.76
C ILE A 50 16.12 -8.01 39.58
N THR A 51 17.26 -8.40 39.02
CA THR A 51 18.57 -8.29 39.68
C THR A 51 18.97 -6.83 39.92
N LEU A 52 18.78 -5.96 38.92
CA LEU A 52 19.15 -4.55 38.99
C LEU A 52 18.24 -3.76 39.93
N ARG A 53 16.93 -4.08 40.01
CA ARG A 53 16.02 -3.45 40.96
C ARG A 53 16.34 -3.80 42.42
N ALA A 54 16.95 -4.95 42.66
CA ALA A 54 17.47 -5.33 43.97
C ALA A 54 18.86 -4.73 44.28
N ALA A 55 19.48 -4.06 43.29
CA ALA A 55 20.82 -3.49 43.39
C ALA A 55 20.80 -1.99 43.72
N ASP A 56 21.99 -1.40 43.90
CA ASP A 56 22.19 0.04 44.07
C ASP A 56 21.69 0.84 42.83
N PRO A 57 20.82 1.86 42.99
CA PRO A 57 20.40 2.77 41.93
C PRO A 57 21.53 3.35 41.08
N GLN A 58 22.74 3.52 41.64
CA GLN A 58 23.88 4.02 40.87
C GLN A 58 24.34 3.04 39.77
N ALA A 59 24.14 1.74 39.98
CA ALA A 59 24.42 0.73 38.96
C ALA A 59 23.47 0.86 37.77
N LEU A 60 22.19 1.16 38.00
CA LEU A 60 21.21 1.42 36.94
C LEU A 60 21.66 2.60 36.04
N ARG A 61 22.11 3.70 36.67
CA ARG A 61 22.50 4.95 35.98
C ARG A 61 23.72 4.79 35.08
N THR A 62 24.63 3.89 35.41
CA THR A 62 25.90 3.72 34.68
C THR A 62 25.85 2.58 33.67
N MET A 63 25.18 1.49 34.02
CA MET A 63 25.26 0.24 33.26
C MET A 63 24.27 0.20 32.10
N ILE A 64 23.02 0.63 32.32
CA ILE A 64 21.98 0.54 31.29
C ILE A 64 22.29 1.44 30.09
N PRO A 65 22.69 2.73 30.24
CA PRO A 65 23.03 3.56 29.09
C PRO A 65 24.15 2.95 28.23
N THR A 66 25.14 2.35 28.86
CA THR A 66 26.25 1.67 28.17
C THR A 66 25.76 0.47 27.35
N ALA A 67 24.79 -0.29 27.85
CA ALA A 67 24.20 -1.40 27.12
C ALA A 67 23.30 -0.92 25.97
N LEU A 68 22.50 0.13 26.20
CA LEU A 68 21.58 0.68 25.20
C LEU A 68 22.29 1.40 24.05
N SER A 69 23.50 1.95 24.27
CA SER A 69 24.25 2.64 23.22
C SER A 69 24.58 1.73 22.01
N LYS A 70 24.61 0.40 22.19
CA LYS A 70 24.79 -0.59 21.11
C LYS A 70 23.56 -0.74 20.21
N ILE A 71 22.38 -0.42 20.71
CA ILE A 71 21.13 -0.51 19.96
C ILE A 71 20.96 0.83 19.24
N SER A 72 20.80 0.85 17.92
CA SER A 72 20.70 2.12 17.17
C SER A 72 19.28 2.70 17.15
N LYS A 73 18.26 1.85 17.30
CA LYS A 73 16.84 2.21 17.20
C LYS A 73 16.25 2.56 18.56
N ILE A 74 15.48 3.64 18.60
CA ILE A 74 14.80 4.12 19.81
C ILE A 74 13.74 3.11 20.26
N SER A 75 12.98 2.56 19.32
CA SER A 75 11.96 1.54 19.53
C SER A 75 12.51 0.30 20.24
N GLU A 76 13.61 -0.25 19.75
CA GLU A 76 14.27 -1.40 20.39
C GLU A 76 14.82 -1.04 21.78
N ARG A 77 15.45 0.14 21.95
CA ARG A 77 15.93 0.59 23.26
C ARG A 77 14.79 0.69 24.28
N PHE A 78 13.66 1.26 23.87
CA PHE A 78 12.52 1.45 24.77
C PHE A 78 11.86 0.12 25.13
N VAL A 79 11.73 -0.81 24.19
CA VAL A 79 11.24 -2.18 24.46
C VAL A 79 12.15 -2.90 25.47
N VAL A 80 13.47 -2.77 25.33
CA VAL A 80 14.42 -3.33 26.31
C VAL A 80 14.19 -2.73 27.68
N LEU A 81 14.03 -1.41 27.79
CA LEU A 81 13.70 -0.76 29.08
C LEU A 81 12.39 -1.29 29.66
N GLN A 82 11.31 -1.37 28.88
CA GLN A 82 10.05 -1.92 29.37
C GLN A 82 10.23 -3.36 29.90
N GLN A 83 10.98 -4.20 29.20
CA GLN A 83 11.29 -5.57 29.65
C GLN A 83 12.12 -5.58 30.95
N LEU A 84 13.07 -4.65 31.08
CA LEU A 84 13.84 -4.47 32.31
C LEU A 84 12.97 -4.05 33.49
N PHE A 85 11.82 -3.40 33.28
CA PHE A 85 10.92 -2.90 34.35
C PHE A 85 9.57 -3.63 34.40
N ASP A 86 9.49 -4.86 33.88
CA ASP A 86 8.26 -5.68 33.89
C ASP A 86 7.05 -4.99 33.23
N GLY A 87 7.31 -4.25 32.15
CA GLY A 87 6.34 -3.52 31.36
C GLY A 87 6.33 -2.03 31.69
N ASP A 88 5.51 -1.63 32.66
CA ASP A 88 5.25 -0.21 32.94
C ASP A 88 6.25 0.36 33.95
N ILE A 89 7.19 1.15 33.44
CA ILE A 89 8.24 1.81 34.22
C ILE A 89 7.63 2.72 35.32
N ARG A 90 6.44 3.28 35.08
CA ARG A 90 5.77 4.21 36.01
C ARG A 90 5.18 3.54 37.25
N LYS A 91 5.02 2.21 37.25
CA LYS A 91 4.48 1.47 38.41
C LYS A 91 5.49 1.27 39.54
N HIS A 92 6.75 1.66 39.32
CA HIS A 92 7.81 1.52 40.29
C HIS A 92 8.05 2.87 40.99
N GLU A 93 8.32 2.83 42.29
CA GLU A 93 8.60 4.02 43.10
C GLU A 93 10.02 3.95 43.69
N GLY A 94 10.54 5.10 44.12
CA GLY A 94 11.84 5.23 44.78
C GLY A 94 13.03 5.45 43.82
N SER A 95 14.23 5.38 44.38
CA SER A 95 15.48 5.74 43.71
C SER A 95 15.80 4.92 42.46
N ALA A 96 15.35 3.67 42.39
CA ALA A 96 15.48 2.84 41.20
C ALA A 96 14.58 3.31 40.05
N ALA A 97 13.37 3.79 40.36
CA ALA A 97 12.47 4.37 39.37
C ALA A 97 12.98 5.73 38.87
N GLU A 98 13.52 6.57 39.74
CA GLU A 98 14.19 7.82 39.34
C GLU A 98 15.37 7.56 38.40
N ALA A 99 16.22 6.57 38.74
CA ALA A 99 17.31 6.14 37.88
C ALA A 99 16.79 5.63 36.52
N ALA A 100 15.68 4.88 36.51
CA ALA A 100 15.05 4.42 35.28
C ALA A 100 14.60 5.60 34.39
N MET A 101 13.95 6.60 34.97
CA MET A 101 13.49 7.78 34.25
C MET A 101 14.65 8.60 33.67
N GLU A 102 15.78 8.70 34.37
CA GLU A 102 16.99 9.30 33.80
C GLU A 102 17.53 8.53 32.60
N VAL A 103 17.52 7.19 32.67
CA VAL A 103 17.91 6.35 31.53
C VAL A 103 16.96 6.53 30.36
N VAL A 104 15.64 6.63 30.61
CA VAL A 104 14.63 6.93 29.57
C VAL A 104 14.91 8.30 28.94
N ARG A 105 15.25 9.34 29.71
CA ARG A 105 15.66 10.64 29.15
C ARG A 105 16.90 10.53 28.27
N GLY A 106 17.78 9.58 28.58
CA GLY A 106 18.99 9.27 27.80
C GLY A 106 18.75 8.46 26.53
N ILE A 107 17.55 7.90 26.28
CA ILE A 107 17.29 7.00 25.12
C ILE A 107 17.57 7.65 23.77
N LEU A 108 17.38 8.97 23.68
CA LEU A 108 17.56 9.72 22.44
C LEU A 108 19.03 10.05 22.14
N SER A 109 19.92 9.84 23.10
CA SER A 109 21.36 10.08 22.93
C SER A 109 21.91 9.19 21.81
N ASP A 110 22.77 9.75 20.96
CA ASP A 110 23.45 9.03 19.87
C ASP A 110 22.55 8.43 18.78
N CYS A 111 21.24 8.76 18.73
CA CYS A 111 20.37 8.33 17.64
C CYS A 111 20.55 9.23 16.41
N SER A 112 21.27 8.73 15.39
CA SER A 112 21.62 9.49 14.19
C SER A 112 20.68 9.26 13.00
N ALA A 113 19.81 8.25 13.04
CA ALA A 113 18.91 7.89 11.95
C ALA A 113 17.68 7.09 12.45
N PRO A 114 16.68 7.76 13.03
CA PRO A 114 15.45 7.10 13.46
C PRO A 114 14.69 6.52 12.26
N ILE A 115 14.00 5.41 12.52
CA ILE A 115 13.13 4.72 11.55
C ILE A 115 11.65 4.94 11.90
N VAL A 116 10.73 4.51 11.03
CA VAL A 116 9.28 4.66 11.25
C VAL A 116 8.84 4.11 12.62
N ASP A 117 9.33 2.93 13.01
CA ASP A 117 8.96 2.31 14.29
C ASP A 117 9.42 3.15 15.50
N ASP A 118 10.45 3.99 15.34
CA ASP A 118 10.89 4.92 16.38
C ASP A 118 9.89 6.06 16.59
N GLY A 119 9.09 6.41 15.57
CA GLY A 119 8.03 7.41 15.68
C GLY A 119 6.97 6.98 16.70
N TYR A 120 6.54 5.72 16.69
CA TYR A 120 5.61 5.19 17.68
C TYR A 120 6.23 5.17 19.09
N ALA A 121 7.49 4.75 19.19
CA ALA A 121 8.20 4.64 20.47
C ALA A 121 8.43 6.00 21.13
N LEU A 122 8.62 7.06 20.35
CA LEU A 122 8.75 8.43 20.88
C LEU A 122 7.50 8.88 21.63
N THR A 123 6.31 8.49 21.18
CA THR A 123 5.07 8.75 21.93
C THR A 123 5.07 8.02 23.26
N ASP A 124 5.48 6.75 23.27
CA ASP A 124 5.53 5.97 24.51
C ASP A 124 6.56 6.55 25.50
N VAL A 125 7.71 7.03 24.99
CA VAL A 125 8.71 7.74 25.79
C VAL A 125 8.13 9.02 26.38
N ALA A 126 7.43 9.83 25.58
CA ALA A 126 6.80 11.06 26.04
C ALA A 126 5.76 10.80 27.15
N VAL A 127 4.87 9.84 26.93
CA VAL A 127 3.83 9.43 27.90
C VAL A 127 4.44 8.81 29.16
N CYS A 128 5.57 8.10 29.02
CA CYS A 128 6.29 7.52 30.15
C CYS A 128 6.93 8.60 31.04
N LEU A 129 7.55 9.62 30.43
CA LEU A 129 8.24 10.69 31.15
C LEU A 129 7.28 11.75 31.72
N ASN A 130 6.16 12.00 31.05
CA ASN A 130 5.19 13.04 31.40
C ASN A 130 5.85 14.40 31.70
N ASP A 131 6.80 14.79 30.84
CA ASP A 131 7.68 15.95 31.00
C ASP A 131 7.64 16.78 29.72
N GLN A 132 6.85 17.87 29.73
CA GLN A 132 6.62 18.70 28.55
C GLN A 132 7.89 19.44 28.10
N ALA A 133 8.79 19.79 29.02
CA ALA A 133 10.06 20.41 28.68
C ALA A 133 10.92 19.42 27.87
N PHE A 134 10.95 18.15 28.28
CA PHE A 134 11.64 17.10 27.52
C PHE A 134 11.02 16.90 26.11
N VAL A 135 9.69 16.87 26.02
CA VAL A 135 8.99 16.76 24.73
C VAL A 135 9.40 17.90 23.80
N ASN A 136 9.34 19.14 24.28
CA ASN A 136 9.65 20.32 23.49
C ASN A 136 11.13 20.40 23.09
N ASP A 137 12.06 20.17 24.02
CA ASP A 137 13.50 20.40 23.80
C ASP A 137 14.18 19.25 23.05
N ARG A 138 13.68 18.02 23.22
CA ARG A 138 14.31 16.80 22.68
C ARG A 138 13.48 16.17 21.58
N ILE A 139 12.22 15.83 21.85
CA ILE A 139 11.39 15.07 20.91
C ILE A 139 11.03 15.95 19.71
N LEU A 140 10.48 17.15 19.91
CA LEU A 140 10.14 18.05 18.80
C LEU A 140 11.36 18.44 17.98
N LYS A 141 12.52 18.62 18.62
CA LYS A 141 13.79 18.88 17.92
C LYS A 141 14.19 17.71 17.02
N LEU A 142 14.06 16.46 17.50
CA LEU A 142 14.34 15.26 16.71
C LEU A 142 13.34 15.10 15.54
N LEU A 143 12.05 15.31 15.80
CA LEU A 143 11.00 15.28 14.77
C LEU A 143 11.26 16.35 13.70
N GLY A 144 11.64 17.57 14.10
CA GLY A 144 11.98 18.67 13.19
C GLY A 144 13.17 18.37 12.28
N GLN A 145 14.19 17.65 12.78
CA GLN A 145 15.30 17.16 11.95
C GLN A 145 14.86 16.17 10.88
N ARG A 146 13.70 15.53 11.06
CA ARG A 146 13.12 14.51 10.17
C ARG A 146 11.87 14.99 9.46
N ARG A 147 11.66 16.30 9.32
CA ARG A 147 10.48 16.89 8.66
C ARG A 147 10.12 16.34 7.26
N ARG A 148 11.09 15.74 6.54
CA ARG A 148 10.88 15.13 5.21
C ARG A 148 10.51 13.63 5.25
N GLN A 149 10.40 13.03 6.42
CA GLN A 149 10.02 11.63 6.62
C GLN A 149 8.58 11.58 7.10
N THR A 150 7.64 11.68 6.16
CA THR A 150 6.19 11.72 6.40
C THR A 150 5.71 10.50 7.19
N ASP A 151 6.19 9.31 6.84
CA ASP A 151 5.90 8.04 7.49
C ASP A 151 6.28 8.04 8.98
N PHE A 152 7.48 8.54 9.30
CA PHE A 152 7.96 8.68 10.67
C PHE A 152 7.12 9.68 11.49
N LEU A 153 6.80 10.84 10.93
CA LEU A 153 5.95 11.83 11.61
C LEU A 153 4.51 11.35 11.79
N LEU A 154 3.95 10.66 10.79
CA LEU A 154 2.62 10.06 10.86
C LEU A 154 2.58 8.96 11.92
N ALA A 155 3.61 8.12 12.04
CA ALA A 155 3.70 7.11 13.10
C ALA A 155 3.66 7.75 14.50
N PHE A 156 4.39 8.87 14.70
CA PHE A 156 4.33 9.62 15.95
C PHE A 156 2.93 10.17 16.22
N LEU A 157 2.33 10.91 15.27
CA LEU A 157 1.01 11.53 15.43
C LEU A 157 -0.12 10.49 15.61
N SER A 158 -0.05 9.37 14.87
CA SER A 158 -0.94 8.21 14.98
C SER A 158 -0.86 7.60 16.39
N SER A 159 0.34 7.32 16.88
CA SER A 159 0.53 6.83 18.26
C SER A 159 0.04 7.85 19.28
N TRP A 160 0.33 9.15 19.07
CA TRP A 160 -0.10 10.24 19.95
C TRP A 160 -1.63 10.32 20.04
N SER A 161 -2.31 10.20 18.90
CA SER A 161 -3.78 10.24 18.85
C SER A 161 -4.46 9.06 19.57
N THR A 162 -3.83 7.89 19.56
CA THR A 162 -4.41 6.66 20.13
C THR A 162 -4.04 6.45 21.59
N ARG A 163 -2.84 6.89 22.01
CA ARG A 163 -2.29 6.64 23.35
C ARG A 163 -2.16 7.90 24.21
N GLY A 164 -1.87 9.05 23.58
CA GLY A 164 -1.75 10.35 24.25
C GLY A 164 -3.09 10.97 24.60
N SER A 165 -4.19 10.55 23.97
CA SER A 165 -5.54 11.09 24.19
C SER A 165 -6.21 10.62 25.50
N ALA A 166 -5.55 9.80 26.31
CA ALA A 166 -6.08 9.37 27.61
C ALA A 166 -6.20 10.53 28.64
N GLY A 167 -5.66 11.71 28.33
CA GLY A 167 -5.90 12.94 29.08
C GLY A 167 -6.31 14.09 28.16
N THR A 168 -7.22 14.94 28.63
CA THR A 168 -7.66 16.18 27.98
C THR A 168 -6.68 17.34 28.20
N ASP A 169 -5.38 17.05 28.30
CA ASP A 169 -4.40 18.06 28.68
C ASP A 169 -4.12 19.01 27.50
N LEU A 170 -4.21 20.31 27.77
CA LEU A 170 -3.98 21.38 26.80
C LEU A 170 -2.57 21.28 26.20
N GLU A 171 -1.60 20.85 26.99
CA GLU A 171 -0.20 20.69 26.58
C GLU A 171 -0.02 19.54 25.57
N MET A 172 -0.81 18.47 25.71
CA MET A 172 -0.77 17.34 24.77
C MET A 172 -1.36 17.70 23.41
N MET A 173 -2.39 18.56 23.39
CA MET A 173 -2.95 19.08 22.14
C MET A 173 -1.95 20.00 21.43
N ALA A 174 -1.23 20.86 22.17
CA ALA A 174 -0.21 21.75 21.61
C ALA A 174 0.96 21.00 20.98
N THR A 175 1.34 19.85 21.56
CA THR A 175 2.37 18.97 21.01
C THR A 175 1.93 18.38 19.66
N PHE A 176 0.69 17.91 19.57
CA PHE A 176 0.13 17.41 18.32
C PHE A 176 0.17 18.49 17.23
N ASP A 177 -0.33 19.69 17.54
CA ASP A 177 -0.36 20.82 16.60
C ASP A 177 1.05 21.17 16.11
N SER A 178 2.03 21.21 17.02
CA SER A 178 3.43 21.49 16.68
C SER A 178 4.02 20.47 15.70
N VAL A 179 3.72 19.18 15.88
CA VAL A 179 4.21 18.13 14.98
C VAL A 179 3.45 18.12 13.66
N PHE A 180 2.15 18.43 13.69
CA PHE A 180 1.34 18.59 12.49
C PHE A 180 1.86 19.72 11.59
N ASP A 181 2.24 20.86 12.19
CA ASP A 181 2.84 22.00 11.49
C ASP A 181 4.22 21.66 10.89
N LEU A 182 4.94 20.70 11.47
CA LEU A 182 6.17 20.15 10.87
C LEU A 182 5.89 19.20 9.70
N LEU A 183 4.79 18.44 9.76
CA LEU A 183 4.40 17.45 8.76
C LEU A 183 3.92 18.09 7.46
N ILE A 184 2.95 19.00 7.54
CA ILE A 184 2.22 19.49 6.36
C ILE A 184 3.12 20.12 5.28
N PRO A 185 4.09 20.99 5.59
CA PRO A 185 4.90 21.66 4.56
C PRO A 185 5.80 20.70 3.75
N SER A 186 6.05 19.49 4.24
CA SER A 186 6.90 18.48 3.60
C SER A 186 6.17 17.15 3.41
N PHE A 187 4.84 17.18 3.45
CA PHE A 187 4.01 15.99 3.29
C PHE A 187 4.25 15.34 1.92
N ASN A 188 4.61 14.06 1.95
CA ASN A 188 4.83 13.24 0.75
C ASN A 188 4.67 11.76 1.10
N LEU A 189 3.82 11.04 0.37
CA LEU A 189 3.66 9.60 0.55
C LEU A 189 4.66 8.86 -0.32
N ASP A 190 5.48 7.99 0.27
CA ASP A 190 6.48 7.22 -0.48
C ASP A 190 6.31 5.72 -0.22
N VAL A 191 6.43 4.91 -1.26
CA VAL A 191 6.32 3.45 -1.14
C VAL A 191 7.72 2.90 -0.88
N ARG A 192 8.19 3.07 0.35
CA ARG A 192 9.53 2.59 0.77
C ARG A 192 9.54 1.13 1.22
N ASP A 193 8.35 0.55 1.45
CA ASP A 193 8.21 -0.74 2.14
C ASP A 193 8.31 -2.01 1.28
N THR A 194 8.54 -1.91 -0.03
CA THR A 194 8.87 -3.12 -0.80
C THR A 194 10.37 -3.32 -0.83
N GLN A 195 10.91 -4.06 0.15
CA GLN A 195 12.23 -4.67 0.00
C GLN A 195 12.30 -5.37 -1.37
N PRO A 196 13.37 -5.18 -2.16
CA PRO A 196 13.52 -5.89 -3.42
C PRO A 196 13.72 -7.37 -3.08
N VAL A 197 12.65 -8.16 -3.24
CA VAL A 197 12.78 -9.62 -3.30
C VAL A 197 13.82 -9.91 -4.38
N LYS A 198 14.90 -10.61 -4.00
CA LYS A 198 16.01 -11.00 -4.87
C LYS A 198 15.45 -11.39 -6.24
N ARG A 199 15.88 -10.69 -7.29
CA ARG A 199 15.46 -10.91 -8.69
C ARG A 199 15.62 -12.38 -9.05
N GLN A 200 14.56 -13.15 -8.87
CA GLN A 200 14.38 -14.43 -9.52
C GLN A 200 14.16 -14.10 -11.00
N ARG A 201 14.87 -14.78 -11.90
CA ARG A 201 14.62 -14.66 -13.34
C ARG A 201 13.15 -14.95 -13.58
N VAL A 202 12.38 -13.91 -13.93
CA VAL A 202 10.97 -14.05 -14.31
C VAL A 202 10.91 -14.20 -15.82
N ASP A 203 10.50 -15.38 -16.26
CA ASP A 203 9.93 -15.59 -17.59
C ASP A 203 8.65 -14.75 -17.73
N ILE A 204 8.57 -14.01 -18.84
CA ILE A 204 7.49 -13.08 -19.16
C ILE A 204 6.22 -13.89 -19.43
N ALA A 205 5.28 -13.98 -18.47
CA ALA A 205 3.85 -14.24 -18.71
C ALA A 205 2.91 -14.27 -17.46
N GLN A 206 3.24 -13.68 -16.30
CA GLN A 206 2.24 -13.58 -15.21
C GLN A 206 2.29 -12.23 -14.48
N PRO A 207 1.13 -11.59 -14.21
CA PRO A 207 1.09 -10.47 -13.29
C PRO A 207 1.45 -10.98 -11.88
N PRO A 208 2.26 -10.23 -11.11
CA PRO A 208 2.68 -10.67 -9.79
C PRO A 208 1.47 -10.75 -8.85
N LYS A 209 1.17 -11.97 -8.39
CA LYS A 209 0.34 -12.20 -7.18
C LYS A 209 1.13 -11.75 -5.96
N GLN A 210 1.27 -10.45 -5.76
CA GLN A 210 1.72 -9.90 -4.49
C GLN A 210 0.48 -9.60 -3.66
N SER A 211 0.24 -10.40 -2.63
CA SER A 211 -0.63 -10.01 -1.53
C SER A 211 -0.03 -8.76 -0.91
N VAL A 212 -0.63 -7.60 -1.14
CA VAL A 212 -0.20 -6.34 -0.54
C VAL A 212 -0.46 -6.46 0.96
N SER A 213 0.59 -6.53 1.77
CA SER A 213 0.48 -6.41 3.22
C SER A 213 -0.19 -5.08 3.57
N PRO A 214 -1.03 -5.01 4.62
CA PRO A 214 -1.70 -3.77 5.02
C PRO A 214 -0.65 -2.68 5.28
N SER A 215 -0.80 -1.53 4.64
CA SER A 215 0.13 -0.41 4.78
C SER A 215 -0.02 0.21 6.17
N LYS A 216 1.08 0.23 6.95
CA LYS A 216 1.12 0.94 8.24
C LYS A 216 0.81 2.42 8.07
N THR A 217 1.40 3.05 7.04
CA THR A 217 1.15 4.46 6.71
C THR A 217 -0.32 4.76 6.45
N ALA A 218 -1.05 3.84 5.80
CA ALA A 218 -2.49 3.99 5.58
C ALA A 218 -3.28 3.98 6.91
N ALA A 219 -2.91 3.10 7.84
CA ALA A 219 -3.51 3.08 9.18
C ALA A 219 -3.14 4.32 10.00
N ASP A 220 -1.91 4.83 9.89
CA ASP A 220 -1.49 6.04 10.57
C ASP A 220 -2.24 7.28 10.08
N LEU A 221 -2.38 7.42 8.76
CA LEU A 221 -3.19 8.49 8.16
C LEU A 221 -4.64 8.44 8.67
N TYR A 222 -5.21 7.25 8.80
CA TYR A 222 -6.55 7.07 9.35
C TYR A 222 -6.65 7.58 10.79
N TRP A 223 -5.74 7.19 11.68
CA TRP A 223 -5.79 7.61 13.08
C TRP A 223 -5.57 9.12 13.26
N VAL A 224 -4.66 9.71 12.47
CA VAL A 224 -4.48 11.16 12.44
C VAL A 224 -5.77 11.87 12.00
N MET A 225 -6.45 11.36 10.97
CA MET A 225 -7.73 11.93 10.52
C MET A 225 -8.83 11.80 11.57
N VAL A 226 -8.97 10.63 12.20
CA VAL A 226 -9.93 10.41 13.30
C VAL A 226 -9.71 11.41 14.43
N TYR A 227 -8.45 11.64 14.81
CA TYR A 227 -8.10 12.61 15.84
C TYR A 227 -8.54 14.03 15.47
N LEU A 228 -8.21 14.48 14.25
CA LEU A 228 -8.58 15.82 13.79
C LEU A 228 -10.10 16.03 13.80
N VAL A 229 -10.86 15.01 13.43
CA VAL A 229 -12.33 15.03 13.43
C VAL A 229 -12.88 15.05 14.85
N ASN A 230 -12.42 14.15 15.73
CA ASN A 230 -12.92 14.04 17.10
C ASN A 230 -12.60 15.28 17.96
N HIS A 231 -11.54 16.01 17.62
CA HIS A 231 -11.14 17.24 18.32
C HIS A 231 -11.52 18.53 17.56
N GLU A 232 -12.39 18.44 16.56
CA GLU A 232 -12.93 19.58 15.79
C GLU A 232 -11.86 20.50 15.17
N LYS A 233 -10.69 19.95 14.83
CA LYS A 233 -9.53 20.64 14.26
C LYS A 233 -9.72 20.91 12.76
N SER A 234 -10.75 21.70 12.43
CA SER A 234 -11.23 21.91 11.05
C SER A 234 -10.16 22.46 10.09
N HIS A 235 -9.30 23.37 10.57
CA HIS A 235 -8.23 23.94 9.75
C HIS A 235 -7.19 22.87 9.35
N GLN A 236 -6.64 22.16 10.34
CA GLN A 236 -5.69 21.07 10.14
C GLN A 236 -6.30 19.95 9.29
N LEU A 237 -7.57 19.61 9.51
CA LEU A 237 -8.28 18.63 8.67
C LEU A 237 -8.27 19.05 7.20
N GLN A 238 -8.58 20.31 6.90
CA GLN A 238 -8.54 20.83 5.53
C GLN A 238 -7.13 20.85 4.94
N GLU A 239 -6.10 21.17 5.73
CA GLU A 239 -4.71 21.15 5.28
C GLU A 239 -4.23 19.75 4.93
N LEU A 240 -4.51 18.76 5.78
CA LEU A 240 -4.19 17.37 5.49
C LEU A 240 -4.97 16.88 4.27
N CYS A 241 -6.23 17.27 4.13
CA CYS A 241 -7.03 16.94 2.96
C CYS A 241 -6.44 17.51 1.66
N ARG A 242 -5.95 18.76 1.71
CA ARG A 242 -5.27 19.42 0.58
C ARG A 242 -3.94 18.74 0.25
N ALA A 243 -3.18 18.33 1.26
CA ALA A 243 -1.93 17.59 1.09
C ALA A 243 -2.18 16.24 0.40
N LEU A 244 -3.17 15.47 0.86
CA LEU A 244 -3.59 14.21 0.22
C LEU A 244 -4.08 14.42 -1.22
N SER A 245 -4.86 15.47 -1.47
CA SER A 245 -5.29 15.81 -2.82
C SER A 245 -4.10 16.15 -3.73
N SER A 246 -3.07 16.80 -3.21
CA SER A 246 -1.84 17.09 -3.95
C SER A 246 -1.08 15.80 -4.28
N GLU A 247 -1.03 14.84 -3.36
CA GLU A 247 -0.44 13.52 -3.61
C GLU A 247 -1.15 12.73 -4.72
N VAL A 248 -2.48 12.83 -4.79
CA VAL A 248 -3.27 12.27 -5.89
C VAL A 248 -2.87 12.91 -7.22
N LEU A 249 -2.63 14.22 -7.26
CA LEU A 249 -2.20 14.95 -8.44
C LEU A 249 -0.76 14.67 -8.87
N LEU A 250 0.09 14.14 -7.99
CA LEU A 250 1.47 13.74 -8.33
C LEU A 250 1.53 12.47 -9.18
N GLN A 251 0.39 11.83 -9.45
CA GLN A 251 0.28 10.82 -10.48
C GLN A 251 1.14 9.57 -10.25
N ARG A 252 1.21 9.07 -9.01
CA ARG A 252 1.97 7.87 -8.62
C ARG A 252 1.04 6.66 -8.39
N PRO A 253 0.93 5.72 -9.34
CA PRO A 253 0.01 4.57 -9.23
C PRO A 253 0.30 3.68 -8.03
N GLU A 254 1.56 3.56 -7.62
CA GLU A 254 1.98 2.73 -6.49
C GLU A 254 1.42 3.28 -5.18
N VAL A 255 1.49 4.60 -4.96
CA VAL A 255 0.94 5.27 -3.77
C VAL A 255 -0.57 5.10 -3.70
N LEU A 256 -1.26 5.25 -4.84
CA LEU A 256 -2.71 5.04 -4.93
C LEU A 256 -3.07 3.62 -4.48
N ARG A 257 -2.41 2.62 -5.06
CA ARG A 257 -2.69 1.20 -4.81
C ARG A 257 -2.29 0.75 -3.40
N SER A 258 -1.09 1.11 -2.93
CA SER A 258 -0.52 0.52 -1.71
C SER A 258 -0.78 1.32 -0.45
N ILE A 259 -1.16 2.61 -0.54
CA ILE A 259 -1.39 3.46 0.63
C ILE A 259 -2.81 4.03 0.63
N LEU A 260 -3.21 4.73 -0.45
CA LEU A 260 -4.44 5.51 -0.45
C LEU A 260 -5.72 4.66 -0.52
N ILE A 261 -5.75 3.59 -1.32
CA ILE A 261 -6.88 2.66 -1.35
C ILE A 261 -7.05 1.94 0.01
N PRO A 262 -5.99 1.35 0.62
CA PRO A 262 -6.07 0.83 1.98
C PRO A 262 -6.53 1.87 3.01
N TYR A 263 -6.06 3.12 2.91
CA TYR A 263 -6.49 4.21 3.80
C TYR A 263 -8.00 4.46 3.68
N LEU A 264 -8.54 4.59 2.47
CA LEU A 264 -9.98 4.77 2.26
C LEU A 264 -10.80 3.62 2.86
N ARG A 265 -10.26 2.40 2.83
CA ARG A 265 -10.93 1.24 3.44
C ARG A 265 -10.97 1.35 4.97
N HIS A 266 -9.89 1.80 5.59
CA HIS A 266 -9.86 2.06 7.04
C HIS A 266 -10.78 3.23 7.42
N ALA A 267 -10.86 4.26 6.58
CA ALA A 267 -11.61 5.48 6.84
C ALA A 267 -13.14 5.37 6.65
N GLN A 268 -13.70 4.20 6.36
CA GLN A 268 -15.14 4.04 6.09
C GLN A 268 -16.00 4.48 7.29
N GLY A 269 -15.65 4.05 8.51
CA GLY A 269 -16.36 4.48 9.72
C GLY A 269 -16.27 5.99 9.96
N LEU A 270 -15.10 6.59 9.65
CA LEU A 270 -14.92 8.04 9.72
C LEU A 270 -15.81 8.77 8.70
N ALA A 271 -15.86 8.28 7.46
CA ALA A 271 -16.68 8.87 6.41
C ALA A 271 -18.18 8.77 6.72
N ALA A 272 -18.63 7.66 7.31
CA ALA A 272 -20.00 7.50 7.79
C ALA A 272 -20.35 8.55 8.86
N GLY A 273 -19.50 8.72 9.87
CA GLY A 273 -19.69 9.76 10.90
C GLY A 273 -19.67 11.19 10.31
N CYS A 274 -18.81 11.45 9.32
CA CYS A 274 -18.76 12.75 8.63
C CYS A 274 -20.05 13.06 7.87
N LEU A 275 -20.65 12.06 7.22
CA LEU A 275 -21.91 12.19 6.50
C LEU A 275 -23.07 12.52 7.44
N GLU A 276 -23.15 11.82 8.58
CA GLU A 276 -24.22 12.01 9.56
C GLU A 276 -24.15 13.38 10.24
N ASN A 277 -22.94 13.87 10.49
CA ASN A 277 -22.73 15.16 11.14
C ASN A 277 -22.79 16.36 10.16
N GLY A 278 -22.96 16.12 8.85
CA GLY A 278 -23.23 17.16 7.85
C GLY A 278 -22.13 18.22 7.64
N GLN A 279 -20.93 18.03 8.20
CA GLN A 279 -19.96 19.13 8.39
C GLN A 279 -18.60 18.96 7.68
N GLN A 280 -18.29 17.85 7.01
CA GLN A 280 -16.91 17.58 6.56
C GLN A 280 -16.78 17.16 5.09
N THR A 281 -17.05 18.10 4.19
CA THR A 281 -17.01 17.91 2.73
C THR A 281 -15.65 17.49 2.19
N CYS A 282 -14.54 17.88 2.83
CA CYS A 282 -13.20 17.58 2.35
C CYS A 282 -12.84 16.08 2.46
N VAL A 283 -13.30 15.40 3.53
CA VAL A 283 -13.08 13.95 3.71
C VAL A 283 -13.83 13.17 2.62
N LEU A 284 -15.08 13.54 2.35
CA LEU A 284 -15.90 12.91 1.31
C LEU A 284 -15.35 13.18 -0.10
N GLN A 285 -14.85 14.40 -0.35
CA GLN A 285 -14.24 14.75 -1.62
C GLN A 285 -12.98 13.92 -1.92
N ILE A 286 -12.20 13.57 -0.88
CA ILE A 286 -11.01 12.72 -1.03
C ILE A 286 -11.35 11.31 -1.49
N TYR A 287 -12.47 10.73 -1.04
CA TYR A 287 -12.94 9.42 -1.53
C TYR A 287 -13.06 9.44 -3.04
N PHE A 288 -13.80 10.41 -3.59
CA PHE A 288 -13.96 10.52 -5.03
C PHE A 288 -12.63 10.78 -5.74
N SER A 289 -11.84 11.74 -5.26
CA SER A 289 -10.58 12.11 -5.90
C SER A 289 -9.58 10.95 -5.96
N ILE A 290 -9.45 10.17 -4.89
CA ILE A 290 -8.58 8.98 -4.86
C ILE A 290 -9.14 7.88 -5.76
N LEU A 291 -10.44 7.58 -5.73
CA LEU A 291 -11.04 6.51 -6.53
C LEU A 291 -10.99 6.82 -8.04
N ASP A 292 -11.33 8.06 -8.44
CA ASP A 292 -11.24 8.49 -9.84
C ASP A 292 -9.79 8.45 -10.34
N ALA A 293 -8.84 8.93 -9.53
CA ALA A 293 -7.42 8.82 -9.87
C ALA A 293 -6.96 7.36 -9.95
N TYR A 294 -7.34 6.50 -9.00
CA TYR A 294 -7.01 5.08 -9.01
C TYR A 294 -7.47 4.41 -10.32
N LEU A 295 -8.70 4.68 -10.77
CA LEU A 295 -9.19 4.19 -12.05
C LEU A 295 -8.37 4.74 -13.23
N ARG A 296 -8.21 6.07 -13.32
CA ARG A 296 -7.53 6.70 -14.47
C ARG A 296 -6.04 6.36 -14.57
N MET A 297 -5.38 6.17 -13.43
CA MET A 297 -3.93 6.13 -13.33
C MET A 297 -3.38 4.73 -13.18
N TYR A 298 -3.98 3.94 -12.28
CA TYR A 298 -3.56 2.57 -12.06
C TYR A 298 -4.24 1.64 -13.07
N VAL A 299 -5.58 1.66 -13.15
CA VAL A 299 -6.28 0.76 -14.08
C VAL A 299 -6.02 1.17 -15.52
N GLN A 300 -6.10 2.46 -15.79
CA GLN A 300 -5.91 3.09 -17.11
C GLN A 300 -7.02 2.73 -18.10
N LYS A 301 -7.10 3.53 -19.16
CA LYS A 301 -8.06 3.33 -20.25
C LYS A 301 -7.87 1.97 -20.91
N GLN A 302 -8.98 1.39 -21.33
CA GLN A 302 -9.05 0.18 -22.13
C GLN A 302 -8.11 0.30 -23.35
N PRO A 303 -7.26 -0.70 -23.59
CA PRO A 303 -6.40 -0.72 -24.76
C PRO A 303 -7.22 -0.67 -26.05
N SER A 304 -6.72 0.04 -27.06
CA SER A 304 -7.39 0.16 -28.35
C SER A 304 -7.57 -1.22 -29.01
N THR A 305 -8.76 -1.46 -29.55
CA THR A 305 -9.11 -2.68 -30.29
C THR A 305 -8.59 -2.67 -31.73
N VAL A 306 -8.19 -1.49 -32.24
CA VAL A 306 -7.67 -1.30 -33.60
C VAL A 306 -6.40 -2.13 -33.83
N GLU A 307 -6.39 -2.89 -34.92
CA GLU A 307 -5.26 -3.71 -35.34
C GLU A 307 -4.07 -2.86 -35.77
N ASN A 308 -2.99 -2.92 -34.98
CA ASN A 308 -1.70 -2.35 -35.38
C ASN A 308 -0.61 -3.41 -35.33
N TRP A 309 -0.38 -4.02 -36.50
CA TRP A 309 0.68 -5.02 -36.70
C TRP A 309 2.08 -4.40 -36.86
N SER A 310 2.26 -3.08 -36.76
CA SER A 310 3.58 -2.46 -36.95
C SER A 310 4.61 -2.86 -35.89
N ARG A 311 5.87 -3.03 -36.30
CA ARG A 311 7.02 -3.42 -35.48
C ARG A 311 8.20 -2.52 -35.79
N ASN A 312 9.18 -2.51 -34.87
CA ASN A 312 10.43 -1.79 -35.06
C ASN A 312 11.17 -2.31 -36.29
N ARG A 313 11.91 -1.42 -36.94
CA ARG A 313 12.76 -1.76 -38.07
C ARG A 313 14.01 -2.49 -37.62
N VAL A 314 14.56 -3.30 -38.51
CA VAL A 314 15.91 -3.84 -38.40
C VAL A 314 16.93 -2.85 -38.98
N ALA A 315 18.12 -2.79 -38.41
CA ALA A 315 19.14 -1.79 -38.77
C ALA A 315 19.82 -2.03 -40.14
N CYS A 316 19.75 -3.25 -40.68
CA CYS A 316 20.38 -3.59 -41.95
C CYS A 316 19.69 -2.91 -43.14
N SER A 317 20.49 -2.40 -44.08
CA SER A 317 20.05 -1.66 -45.27
C SER A 317 20.07 -2.49 -46.57
N CYS A 318 20.33 -3.80 -46.51
CA CYS A 318 20.33 -4.65 -47.70
C CYS A 318 18.93 -4.72 -48.34
N SER A 319 18.85 -5.13 -49.61
CA SER A 319 17.58 -5.17 -50.35
C SER A 319 16.51 -6.07 -49.73
N ASP A 320 16.90 -7.19 -49.10
CA ASP A 320 15.97 -8.07 -48.39
C ASP A 320 15.49 -7.44 -47.08
N CYS A 321 16.39 -6.82 -46.31
CA CYS A 321 16.04 -6.12 -45.09
C CYS A 321 15.20 -4.86 -45.35
N PHE A 322 15.31 -4.24 -46.52
CA PHE A 322 14.41 -3.17 -46.95
C PHE A 322 12.97 -3.70 -47.09
N LYS A 323 12.77 -4.81 -47.80
CA LYS A 323 11.45 -5.46 -47.93
C LYS A 323 10.92 -5.93 -46.58
N LEU A 324 11.77 -6.53 -45.75
CA LEU A 324 11.42 -6.91 -44.38
C LEU A 324 10.97 -5.70 -43.57
N ASN A 325 11.68 -4.57 -43.67
CA ASN A 325 11.32 -3.35 -42.96
C ASN A 325 9.97 -2.77 -43.40
N LEU A 326 9.65 -2.80 -44.71
CA LEU A 326 8.33 -2.40 -45.21
C LEU A 326 7.21 -3.27 -44.62
N PHE A 327 7.43 -4.58 -44.57
CA PHE A 327 6.51 -5.48 -43.89
C PHE A 327 6.42 -5.15 -42.40
N LEU A 328 7.55 -5.00 -41.69
CA LEU A 328 7.57 -4.75 -40.25
C LEU A 328 6.81 -3.48 -39.89
N ILE A 329 6.97 -2.37 -40.61
CA ILE A 329 6.26 -1.12 -40.32
C ILE A 329 4.77 -1.14 -40.74
N SER A 330 4.35 -2.07 -41.60
CA SER A 330 2.94 -2.18 -42.00
C SER A 330 2.05 -2.50 -40.79
N SER A 331 0.97 -1.73 -40.62
CA SER A 331 -0.06 -1.96 -39.61
C SER A 331 -1.06 -3.04 -40.01
N MET A 332 -1.13 -3.40 -41.30
CA MET A 332 -2.16 -4.28 -41.87
C MET A 332 -1.68 -5.72 -42.04
N HIS A 333 -0.40 -5.92 -42.33
CA HIS A 333 0.12 -7.26 -42.61
C HIS A 333 0.68 -7.91 -41.35
N GLN A 334 0.07 -9.04 -40.95
CA GLN A 334 0.55 -9.89 -39.86
C GLN A 334 1.67 -10.84 -40.31
N THR A 335 1.58 -11.37 -41.53
CA THR A 335 2.46 -12.42 -42.05
C THR A 335 3.01 -12.03 -43.42
N GLU A 336 4.29 -12.26 -43.66
CA GLU A 336 4.94 -12.04 -44.95
C GLU A 336 5.85 -13.20 -45.33
N ARG A 337 5.98 -13.45 -46.63
CA ARG A 337 6.66 -14.61 -47.18
C ARG A 337 7.85 -14.19 -48.04
N PHE A 338 9.05 -14.60 -47.66
CA PHE A 338 10.29 -14.27 -48.37
C PHE A 338 10.85 -15.53 -49.04
N SER A 339 10.56 -15.71 -50.33
CA SER A 339 11.12 -16.78 -51.15
C SER A 339 12.51 -16.35 -51.66
N VAL A 340 13.55 -16.65 -50.87
CA VAL A 340 14.94 -16.25 -51.15
C VAL A 340 15.90 -17.42 -51.00
N SER A 341 17.10 -17.31 -51.57
CA SER A 341 18.12 -18.35 -51.46
C SER A 341 18.55 -18.60 -50.00
N LYS A 342 19.08 -19.80 -49.72
CA LYS A 342 19.51 -20.22 -48.37
C LYS A 342 20.41 -19.19 -47.65
N PRO A 343 21.44 -18.58 -48.27
CA PRO A 343 22.26 -17.57 -47.61
C PRO A 343 21.48 -16.32 -47.22
N ARG A 344 20.61 -15.83 -48.11
CA ARG A 344 19.78 -14.64 -47.87
C ARG A 344 18.74 -14.89 -46.79
N ARG A 345 18.17 -16.09 -46.76
CA ARG A 345 17.26 -16.51 -45.68
C ARG A 345 17.96 -16.57 -44.33
N HIS A 346 19.14 -17.18 -44.28
CA HIS A 346 19.94 -17.24 -43.05
C HIS A 346 20.28 -15.84 -42.52
N HIS A 347 20.60 -14.89 -43.42
CA HIS A 347 20.77 -13.49 -43.05
C HIS A 347 19.51 -12.89 -42.40
N LEU A 348 18.32 -13.11 -42.97
CA LEU A 348 17.07 -12.60 -42.39
C LEU A 348 16.77 -13.18 -41.00
N HIS A 349 17.04 -14.47 -40.78
CA HIS A 349 16.97 -15.09 -39.44
C HIS A 349 17.86 -14.34 -38.43
N ILE A 350 19.15 -14.21 -38.74
CA ILE A 350 20.12 -13.54 -37.86
C ILE A 350 19.71 -12.11 -37.54
N VAL A 351 19.26 -11.35 -38.54
CA VAL A 351 18.88 -9.95 -38.36
C VAL A 351 17.63 -9.81 -37.49
N LEU A 352 16.64 -10.70 -37.65
CA LEU A 352 15.44 -10.72 -36.81
C LEU A 352 15.74 -11.10 -35.35
N ASP A 353 16.59 -12.11 -35.15
CA ASP A 353 17.03 -12.55 -33.81
C ASP A 353 17.83 -11.45 -33.10
N ASN A 354 18.81 -10.86 -33.78
CA ASN A 354 19.64 -9.80 -33.22
C ASN A 354 18.83 -8.55 -32.86
N ALA A 355 17.81 -8.21 -33.67
CA ALA A 355 16.93 -7.07 -33.42
C ALA A 355 15.84 -7.35 -32.37
N ARG A 356 15.69 -8.60 -31.90
CA ARG A 356 14.67 -9.03 -30.92
C ARG A 356 13.25 -8.57 -31.28
N ILE A 357 12.91 -8.66 -32.57
CA ILE A 357 11.59 -8.25 -33.05
C ILE A 357 10.54 -9.23 -32.55
N ASN A 358 9.38 -8.72 -32.10
CA ASN A 358 8.28 -9.55 -31.61
C ASN A 358 7.51 -10.25 -32.77
N CYS A 359 8.17 -11.21 -33.42
CA CYS A 359 7.67 -12.04 -34.50
C CYS A 359 8.23 -13.47 -34.36
N THR A 360 7.51 -14.45 -34.90
CA THR A 360 8.08 -15.76 -35.23
C THR A 360 8.59 -15.74 -36.65
N HIS A 361 9.58 -16.57 -36.94
CA HIS A 361 10.10 -16.72 -38.28
C HIS A 361 10.48 -18.18 -38.51
N GLU A 362 9.90 -18.78 -39.55
CA GLU A 362 10.02 -20.22 -39.80
C GLU A 362 10.30 -20.46 -41.29
N THR A 363 11.13 -21.46 -41.60
CA THR A 363 11.38 -21.83 -42.99
C THR A 363 10.42 -22.93 -43.41
N GLU A 364 9.56 -22.64 -44.38
CA GLU A 364 8.77 -23.67 -45.06
C GLU A 364 9.61 -24.41 -46.09
N ARG A 365 9.69 -25.73 -45.93
CA ARG A 365 10.57 -26.61 -46.74
C ARG A 365 9.88 -27.25 -47.95
N HIS A 366 8.62 -26.92 -48.21
CA HIS A 366 7.82 -27.52 -49.29
C HIS A 366 7.92 -26.78 -50.63
N THR A 367 8.61 -25.63 -50.67
CA THR A 367 8.77 -24.80 -51.87
C THR A 367 10.23 -24.75 -52.32
N ARG A 368 10.46 -24.56 -53.63
CA ARG A 368 11.79 -24.30 -54.20
C ARG A 368 11.74 -22.95 -54.94
N PRO A 369 12.48 -21.92 -54.51
CA PRO A 369 13.30 -21.87 -53.27
C PRO A 369 12.44 -21.98 -52.00
N GLU A 370 13.02 -22.52 -50.92
CA GLU A 370 12.37 -22.59 -49.60
C GLU A 370 12.04 -21.18 -49.09
N THR A 371 10.86 -21.03 -48.49
CA THR A 371 10.30 -19.72 -48.15
C THR A 371 10.43 -19.44 -46.65
N LEU A 372 10.93 -18.26 -46.28
CA LEU A 372 10.87 -17.78 -44.90
C LEU A 372 9.53 -17.11 -44.65
N VAL A 373 8.79 -17.60 -43.67
CA VAL A 373 7.54 -17.00 -43.22
C VAL A 373 7.82 -16.24 -41.95
N VAL A 374 7.59 -14.92 -41.97
CA VAL A 374 7.72 -14.07 -40.79
C VAL A 374 6.33 -13.67 -40.33
N THR A 375 5.96 -14.04 -39.10
CA THR A 375 4.63 -13.79 -38.52
C THR A 375 4.78 -12.90 -37.29
N LYS A 376 4.18 -11.72 -37.30
CA LYS A 376 4.19 -10.80 -36.15
C LYS A 376 3.32 -11.37 -35.03
N ARG A 377 3.84 -11.37 -33.80
CA ARG A 377 3.08 -11.82 -32.62
C ARG A 377 2.15 -10.73 -32.14
N ASP A 378 0.94 -11.08 -31.72
CA ASP A 378 -0.03 -10.10 -31.24
C ASP A 378 0.41 -9.48 -29.90
N ARG A 379 0.66 -8.17 -29.89
CA ARG A 379 0.97 -7.41 -28.67
C ARG A 379 -0.28 -7.09 -27.86
N ARG A 380 -1.46 -7.08 -28.47
CA ARG A 380 -2.73 -6.68 -27.85
C ARG A 380 -3.09 -7.61 -26.71
N LYS A 381 -2.92 -8.93 -26.91
CA LYS A 381 -3.29 -9.93 -25.91
C LYS A 381 -2.62 -9.67 -24.56
N GLY A 382 -1.29 -9.49 -24.54
CA GLY A 382 -0.58 -9.21 -23.29
C GLY A 382 -0.95 -7.88 -22.64
N VAL A 383 -1.20 -6.84 -23.45
CA VAL A 383 -1.61 -5.52 -22.94
C VAL A 383 -3.04 -5.56 -22.39
N TYR A 384 -3.95 -6.24 -23.08
CA TYR A 384 -5.33 -6.45 -22.65
C TYR A 384 -5.39 -7.33 -21.40
N ASP A 385 -4.66 -8.45 -21.35
CA ASP A 385 -4.60 -9.32 -20.18
C ASP A 385 -4.07 -8.57 -18.95
N ALA A 386 -3.06 -7.72 -19.11
CA ALA A 386 -2.55 -6.87 -18.04
C ALA A 386 -3.56 -5.81 -17.59
N TRP A 387 -4.28 -5.18 -18.53
CA TRP A 387 -5.36 -4.25 -18.22
C TRP A 387 -6.53 -4.93 -17.50
N LEU A 388 -6.95 -6.10 -17.98
CA LEU A 388 -7.99 -6.94 -17.36
C LEU A 388 -7.62 -7.33 -15.93
N ALA A 389 -6.36 -7.72 -15.69
CA ALA A 389 -5.87 -8.02 -14.36
C ALA A 389 -6.03 -6.82 -13.40
N ARG A 390 -5.72 -5.60 -13.86
CA ARG A 390 -5.93 -4.37 -13.05
C ARG A 390 -7.40 -4.05 -12.85
N CYS A 391 -8.26 -4.28 -13.84
CA CYS A 391 -9.71 -4.13 -13.70
C CYS A 391 -10.27 -5.09 -12.64
N LEU A 392 -9.85 -6.36 -12.68
CA LEU A 392 -10.26 -7.37 -11.69
C LEU A 392 -9.80 -6.99 -10.28
N GLU A 393 -8.57 -6.50 -10.14
CA GLU A 393 -8.05 -6.01 -8.87
C GLU A 393 -8.85 -4.81 -8.36
N ALA A 394 -9.07 -3.79 -9.19
CA ALA A 394 -9.85 -2.63 -8.80
C ALA A 394 -11.30 -3.00 -8.43
N HIS A 395 -11.89 -3.95 -9.15
CA HIS A 395 -13.24 -4.44 -8.85
C HIS A 395 -13.29 -5.10 -7.48
N ASN A 396 -12.29 -5.93 -7.16
CA ASN A 396 -12.19 -6.58 -5.86
C ASN A 396 -11.90 -5.58 -4.74
N GLU A 397 -11.12 -4.53 -4.97
CA GLU A 397 -10.91 -3.46 -3.99
C GLU A 397 -12.19 -2.65 -3.75
N ILE A 398 -12.89 -2.21 -4.80
CA ILE A 398 -14.14 -1.45 -4.68
C ILE A 398 -15.22 -2.27 -3.97
N LYS A 399 -15.29 -3.59 -4.21
CA LYS A 399 -16.21 -4.50 -3.50
C LYS A 399 -15.95 -4.65 -2.00
N GLN A 400 -14.73 -4.34 -1.53
CA GLN A 400 -14.40 -4.41 -0.10
C GLN A 400 -14.92 -3.19 0.69
N PHE A 401 -15.46 -2.19 0.00
CA PHE A 401 -16.17 -1.08 0.63
C PHE A 401 -17.62 -1.47 0.94
N ASP A 402 -18.17 -0.87 1.99
CA ASP A 402 -19.60 -0.79 2.21
C ASP A 402 -20.23 -0.03 1.04
N GLN A 403 -21.03 -0.73 0.24
CA GLN A 403 -21.59 -0.20 -1.00
C GLN A 403 -22.66 0.86 -0.74
N GLU A 404 -23.45 0.71 0.33
CA GLU A 404 -24.50 1.69 0.68
C GLU A 404 -23.86 2.98 1.17
N LEU A 405 -22.82 2.87 2.00
CA LEU A 405 -22.02 4.01 2.42
C LEU A 405 -21.35 4.68 1.22
N LEU A 406 -20.72 3.90 0.33
CA LEU A 406 -20.01 4.45 -0.83
C LEU A 406 -20.98 5.17 -1.79
N GLU A 407 -22.19 4.63 -1.98
CA GLU A 407 -23.25 5.29 -2.75
C GLU A 407 -23.67 6.62 -2.11
N ARG A 408 -23.84 6.66 -0.78
CA ARG A 408 -24.14 7.91 -0.05
C ARG A 408 -23.01 8.94 -0.13
N ILE A 409 -21.75 8.51 -0.08
CA ILE A 409 -20.57 9.40 -0.16
C ILE A 409 -20.45 9.98 -1.58
N LEU A 410 -20.57 9.13 -2.61
CA LEU A 410 -20.30 9.52 -4.00
C LEU A 410 -21.51 10.11 -4.72
N GLY A 411 -22.73 9.83 -4.25
CA GLY A 411 -23.99 10.24 -4.88
C GLY A 411 -24.05 9.80 -6.34
N GLU A 412 -24.37 10.74 -7.24
CA GLU A 412 -24.44 10.49 -8.68
C GLU A 412 -23.15 9.93 -9.30
N ARG A 413 -22.00 10.11 -8.63
CA ARG A 413 -20.70 9.61 -9.08
C ARG A 413 -20.46 8.14 -8.72
N TYR A 414 -21.34 7.53 -7.93
CA TYR A 414 -21.19 6.14 -7.51
C TYR A 414 -21.13 5.18 -8.70
N GLU A 415 -22.11 5.26 -9.61
CA GLU A 415 -22.15 4.38 -10.80
C GLU A 415 -20.95 4.62 -11.73
N VAL A 416 -20.46 5.87 -11.80
CA VAL A 416 -19.26 6.21 -12.57
C VAL A 416 -18.03 5.42 -12.06
N VAL A 417 -17.87 5.34 -10.74
CA VAL A 417 -16.74 4.63 -10.11
C VAL A 417 -16.94 3.12 -10.10
N LYS A 418 -18.13 2.66 -9.72
CA LYS A 418 -18.49 1.23 -9.59
C LYS A 418 -18.34 0.48 -10.91
N ASP A 419 -18.90 1.02 -11.98
CA ASP A 419 -18.84 0.40 -13.31
C ASP A 419 -17.57 0.81 -14.08
N MET A 420 -16.69 1.59 -13.45
CA MET A 420 -15.42 2.04 -14.01
C MET A 420 -15.58 2.78 -15.36
N HIS A 421 -16.63 3.58 -15.50
CA HIS A 421 -16.96 4.34 -16.70
C HIS A 421 -15.77 5.13 -17.32
N PRO A 422 -14.88 5.78 -16.54
CA PRO A 422 -13.79 6.59 -17.10
C PRO A 422 -12.75 5.81 -17.91
N ILE A 423 -12.67 4.50 -17.73
CA ILE A 423 -11.65 3.66 -18.36
C ILE A 423 -12.19 2.78 -19.49
N ILE A 424 -13.50 2.55 -19.58
CA ILE A 424 -14.09 1.76 -20.66
C ILE A 424 -14.34 2.65 -21.88
N THR A 425 -13.77 2.26 -23.03
CA THR A 425 -13.94 2.98 -24.30
C THR A 425 -14.78 2.20 -25.32
N ASP A 426 -14.89 0.89 -25.15
CA ASP A 426 -15.62 -0.04 -26.02
C ASP A 426 -16.30 -1.11 -25.15
N ASP A 427 -17.60 -0.90 -24.88
CA ASP A 427 -18.42 -1.78 -24.05
C ASP A 427 -18.52 -3.21 -24.63
N ALA A 428 -18.44 -3.37 -25.96
CA ALA A 428 -18.54 -4.69 -26.58
C ALA A 428 -17.32 -5.57 -26.27
N ASN A 429 -16.16 -4.93 -26.08
CA ASN A 429 -14.90 -5.58 -25.72
C ASN A 429 -14.56 -5.42 -24.23
N ALA A 430 -15.51 -4.95 -23.41
CA ALA A 430 -15.36 -4.88 -21.97
C ALA A 430 -15.60 -6.26 -21.32
N PRO A 431 -14.96 -6.56 -20.18
CA PRO A 431 -15.24 -7.76 -19.40
C PRO A 431 -16.71 -7.81 -18.99
N SER A 432 -17.31 -9.00 -18.91
CA SER A 432 -18.75 -9.16 -18.62
C SER A 432 -19.22 -8.47 -17.34
N PHE A 433 -18.37 -8.35 -16.32
CA PHE A 433 -18.67 -7.65 -15.07
C PHE A 433 -18.61 -6.11 -15.17
N LEU A 434 -18.11 -5.56 -16.27
CA LEU A 434 -18.09 -4.13 -16.61
C LEU A 434 -18.94 -3.80 -17.84
N GLN A 435 -19.61 -4.79 -18.43
CA GLN A 435 -20.54 -4.55 -19.53
C GLN A 435 -21.78 -3.85 -18.98
N ARG A 436 -22.11 -2.69 -19.55
CA ARG A 436 -23.32 -1.97 -19.16
C ARG A 436 -24.54 -2.82 -19.48
N PRO A 437 -25.53 -2.89 -18.58
CA PRO A 437 -26.83 -3.41 -18.94
C PRO A 437 -27.35 -2.60 -20.12
N VAL A 438 -27.56 -3.24 -21.27
CA VAL A 438 -28.25 -2.60 -22.38
C VAL A 438 -29.66 -2.29 -21.86
N LEU A 439 -29.89 -1.04 -21.47
CA LEU A 439 -31.24 -0.50 -21.34
C LEU A 439 -31.87 -0.71 -22.71
N ARG A 440 -32.67 -1.76 -22.85
CA ARG A 440 -33.59 -1.90 -23.96
C ARG A 440 -34.52 -0.71 -23.83
N GLU A 441 -34.21 0.37 -24.54
CA GLU A 441 -35.17 1.41 -24.84
C GLU A 441 -36.45 0.69 -25.28
N ARG A 442 -37.51 0.87 -24.48
CA ARG A 442 -38.87 0.64 -24.97
C ARG A 442 -38.98 1.52 -26.21
N ARG A 443 -38.77 0.94 -27.38
CA ARG A 443 -39.20 1.52 -28.65
C ARG A 443 -40.70 1.77 -28.50
N ASN A 444 -41.06 2.99 -28.13
CA ASN A 444 -42.32 3.58 -28.53
C ASN A 444 -42.28 3.66 -30.05
N GLY A 445 -42.68 2.56 -30.69
CA GLY A 445 -42.96 2.55 -32.12
C GLY A 445 -44.11 3.53 -32.41
N PRO A 446 -44.11 4.18 -33.58
CA PRO A 446 -45.20 5.07 -33.94
C PRO A 446 -46.49 4.27 -34.03
N ILE A 447 -47.56 4.87 -33.51
CA ILE A 447 -48.95 4.40 -33.62
C ILE A 447 -49.25 4.20 -35.11
N ALA A 448 -49.21 2.95 -35.57
CA ALA A 448 -49.78 2.58 -36.85
C ALA A 448 -51.29 2.48 -36.65
N LEU A 449 -52.02 3.43 -37.24
CA LEU A 449 -53.46 3.33 -37.44
C LEU A 449 -53.77 2.01 -38.16
N ALA A 450 -54.49 1.13 -37.48
CA ALA A 450 -55.06 -0.07 -38.07
C ALA A 450 -56.12 0.32 -39.13
N PRO A 451 -56.14 -0.31 -40.31
CA PRO A 451 -57.30 -0.25 -41.18
C PRO A 451 -58.37 -1.23 -40.68
N ALA A 452 -59.61 -0.81 -40.91
CA ALA A 452 -60.84 -1.43 -40.45
C ALA A 452 -61.03 -2.89 -40.89
N ALA A 453 -61.78 -3.60 -40.05
CA ALA A 453 -62.18 -4.99 -40.19
C ALA A 453 -62.98 -5.29 -41.46
N SER A 454 -62.77 -6.50 -42.00
CA SER A 454 -63.73 -7.20 -42.87
C SER A 454 -63.88 -8.64 -42.41
N SER A 455 -65.14 -9.04 -42.25
CA SER A 455 -65.68 -10.26 -41.66
C SER A 455 -65.39 -11.57 -42.39
N ARG A 456 -65.37 -12.69 -41.64
CA ARG A 456 -66.19 -13.92 -41.83
C ARG A 456 -65.80 -14.94 -40.74
N ALA A 457 -66.68 -15.22 -39.77
CA ALA A 457 -67.76 -16.23 -39.79
C ALA A 457 -67.25 -17.68 -39.62
N GLY A 458 -67.57 -18.31 -38.49
CA GLY A 458 -67.23 -19.72 -38.22
C GLY A 458 -67.42 -20.18 -36.78
N THR A 459 -68.65 -20.10 -36.27
CA THR A 459 -69.11 -20.60 -34.97
C THR A 459 -68.94 -22.13 -34.80
N LYS A 460 -68.52 -22.61 -33.62
CA LYS A 460 -69.01 -23.87 -33.00
C LYS A 460 -68.70 -23.97 -31.48
N ARG A 461 -69.72 -23.59 -30.68
CA ARG A 461 -70.28 -24.13 -29.40
C ARG A 461 -69.35 -24.83 -28.38
N LYS A 462 -69.25 -24.31 -27.13
CA LYS A 462 -70.02 -24.62 -25.88
C LYS A 462 -69.46 -25.87 -25.16
N VAL A 463 -69.03 -25.81 -23.89
CA VAL A 463 -69.88 -25.89 -22.67
C VAL A 463 -69.13 -25.33 -21.43
N GLU A 464 -69.87 -24.61 -20.59
CA GLU A 464 -69.55 -24.13 -19.23
C GLU A 464 -69.76 -25.23 -18.17
N VAL A 465 -68.99 -25.20 -17.07
CA VAL A 465 -69.43 -25.58 -15.71
C VAL A 465 -68.63 -24.70 -14.73
N ILE A 466 -69.19 -23.57 -14.31
CA ILE A 466 -69.91 -23.27 -13.04
C ILE A 466 -68.96 -22.98 -11.86
N ASP A 467 -69.07 -21.73 -11.46
CA ASP A 467 -68.62 -21.10 -10.22
C ASP A 467 -69.51 -21.56 -9.05
N LEU A 468 -68.93 -21.78 -7.87
CA LEU A 468 -69.69 -21.79 -6.62
C LEU A 468 -68.95 -20.92 -5.61
N CYS A 469 -69.66 -19.84 -5.26
CA CYS A 469 -69.37 -18.88 -4.21
C CYS A 469 -69.49 -19.50 -2.79
N ASP A 470 -69.20 -18.60 -1.85
CA ASP A 470 -69.65 -18.53 -0.45
C ASP A 470 -68.56 -18.91 0.58
N SER A 471 -67.93 -17.94 1.25
CA SER A 471 -68.46 -17.09 2.34
C SER A 471 -68.71 -17.89 3.62
N GLU A 472 -67.67 -18.01 4.46
CA GLU A 472 -67.63 -17.62 5.89
C GLU A 472 -66.22 -17.83 6.47
#